data_AF-A0A662L0H9-F1
#
_entry.id   AF-A0A662L0H9-F1
#
_cell.length_a   1.000
_cell.length_b   1.000
_cell.length_c   1.000
_cell.angle_alpha   90.00
_cell.angle_beta   90.00
_cell.angle_gamma   90.00
#
_symmetry.space_group_name_H-M   'P 1'
#
loop_
_entity.id
_entity.type
_entity.pdbx_description
1 polymer ?
#
loop_
_entity_poly.entity_id
_entity_poly.type
_entity_poly.pdbx_seq_one_letter_code
_entity_poly.pdbx_strand_id
1 'polypeptide(L)'
;MVSDKELEEIRKRKLMQLKAMIEQKKIQEEQERIVEEQIRDIMRKVMTPEARERLARIRLVRPEVAALVEQQILMLVQTGRLKRVIDDNTLKLLLDKIASEKREIRIRRK
;
A
#
# COMPACT_ATOMS: atom_id res chain seq x y z
N MET A 1 42.70 36.23 5.74
CA MET A 1 42.47 35.78 4.35
C MET A 1 42.18 34.30 4.43
N VAL A 2 40.96 33.87 4.11
CA VAL A 2 40.64 32.44 3.97
C VAL A 2 41.40 31.95 2.74
N SER A 3 42.26 30.95 2.88
CA SER A 3 43.08 30.47 1.75
C SER A 3 42.18 29.83 0.70
N ASP A 4 42.48 30.04 -0.59
CA ASP A 4 41.77 29.43 -1.73
C ASP A 4 41.60 27.91 -1.56
N LYS A 5 42.62 27.29 -0.95
CA LYS A 5 42.68 25.87 -0.57
C LYS A 5 41.63 25.45 0.46
N GLU A 6 41.33 26.29 1.45
CA GLU A 6 40.29 26.01 2.45
C GLU A 6 38.89 26.08 1.83
N LEU A 7 38.69 26.97 0.84
CA LEU A 7 37.44 27.10 0.11
C LEU A 7 37.17 25.88 -0.78
N GLU A 8 38.21 25.36 -1.43
CA GLU A 8 38.16 24.11 -2.19
C GLU A 8 37.85 22.89 -1.31
N GLU A 9 38.45 22.78 -0.13
CA GLU A 9 38.19 21.69 0.81
C GLU A 9 36.75 21.69 1.33
N ILE A 10 36.19 22.87 1.61
CA ILE A 10 34.77 23.03 2.00
C ILE A 10 33.84 22.60 0.86
N ARG A 11 34.16 23.02 -0.39
CA ARG A 11 33.39 22.63 -1.58
C ARG A 11 33.42 21.11 -1.79
N LYS A 12 34.59 20.49 -1.65
CA LYS A 12 34.80 19.04 -1.79
C LYS A 12 34.03 18.24 -0.73
N ARG A 13 34.07 18.68 0.54
CA ARG A 13 33.28 18.06 1.63
C ARG A 13 31.78 18.14 1.37
N LYS A 14 31.27 19.29 0.95
CA LYS A 14 29.83 19.47 0.67
C LYS A 14 29.36 18.64 -0.52
N LEU A 15 30.19 18.50 -1.55
CA LEU A 15 29.92 17.63 -2.71
C LEU A 15 29.88 16.15 -2.33
N MET A 16 30.78 15.72 -1.44
CA MET A 16 30.82 14.35 -0.93
C MET A 16 29.59 14.04 -0.05
N GLN A 17 29.22 14.96 0.84
CA GLN A 17 28.00 14.83 1.66
C GLN A 17 26.73 14.78 0.80
N LEU A 18 26.64 15.62 -0.23
CA LEU A 18 25.50 15.61 -1.15
C LEU A 18 25.41 14.29 -1.93
N LYS A 19 26.55 13.77 -2.42
CA LYS A 19 26.59 12.45 -3.06
C LYS A 19 26.13 11.34 -2.12
N ALA A 20 26.60 11.34 -0.87
CA ALA A 20 26.20 10.34 0.13
C ALA A 20 24.70 10.41 0.45
N MET A 21 24.12 11.60 0.56
CA MET A 21 22.67 11.77 0.73
C MET A 21 21.86 11.26 -0.47
N ILE A 22 22.31 11.54 -1.70
CA ILE A 22 21.65 11.06 -2.91
C ILE A 22 21.71 9.53 -2.99
N GLU A 23 22.84 8.94 -2.63
CA GLU A 23 23.03 7.49 -2.63
C GLU A 23 22.17 6.80 -1.57
N GLN A 24 22.11 7.34 -0.34
CA GLN A 24 21.20 6.87 0.69
C GLN A 24 19.73 6.96 0.26
N LYS A 25 19.34 8.09 -0.35
CA LYS A 25 17.97 8.27 -0.84
C LYS A 25 17.63 7.27 -1.94
N LYS A 26 18.56 7.02 -2.88
CA LYS A 26 18.38 5.98 -3.92
C LYS A 26 18.21 4.59 -3.33
N ILE A 27 19.03 4.21 -2.35
CA ILE A 27 18.93 2.90 -1.68
C ILE A 27 17.58 2.76 -0.98
N GLN A 28 17.10 3.83 -0.35
CA GLN A 28 15.81 3.85 0.33
C GLN A 28 14.64 3.72 -0.67
N GLU A 29 14.67 4.50 -1.75
CA GLU A 29 13.67 4.42 -2.82
C GLU A 29 13.66 3.04 -3.51
N GLU A 30 14.82 2.41 -3.69
CA GLU A 30 14.93 1.06 -4.26
C GLU A 30 14.32 0.01 -3.31
N GLN A 31 14.62 0.09 -2.01
CA GLN A 31 14.01 -0.80 -1.02
C GLN A 31 12.50 -0.64 -0.96
N GLU A 32 11.99 0.60 -0.96
CA GLU A 32 10.56 0.88 -0.99
C GLU A 32 9.91 0.28 -2.24
N ARG A 33 10.51 0.48 -3.43
CA ARG A 33 10.00 -0.13 -4.67
C ARG A 33 9.95 -1.65 -4.61
N ILE A 34 10.99 -2.29 -4.08
CA ILE A 34 11.04 -3.75 -3.95
C ILE A 34 9.92 -4.25 -3.04
N VAL A 35 9.70 -3.59 -1.90
CA VAL A 35 8.61 -3.94 -0.98
C VAL A 35 7.25 -3.71 -1.64
N GLU A 36 7.05 -2.59 -2.33
CA GLU A 36 5.82 -2.32 -3.05
C GLU A 36 5.56 -3.34 -4.17
N GLU A 37 6.60 -3.77 -4.91
CA GLU A 37 6.47 -4.80 -5.93
C GLU A 37 6.09 -6.14 -5.32
N GLN A 38 6.71 -6.55 -4.22
CA GLN A 38 6.34 -7.77 -3.51
C GLN A 38 4.89 -7.72 -3.03
N ILE A 39 4.46 -6.61 -2.43
CA ILE A 39 3.07 -6.42 -2.00
C ILE A 39 2.12 -6.47 -3.21
N ARG A 40 2.47 -5.82 -4.33
CA ARG A 40 1.68 -5.87 -5.57
C ARG A 40 1.61 -7.27 -6.15
N ASP A 41 2.69 -8.03 -6.13
CA ASP A 41 2.75 -9.39 -6.66
C ASP A 41 1.93 -10.36 -5.80
N ILE A 42 2.00 -10.20 -4.48
CA ILE A 42 1.15 -10.90 -3.54
C ILE A 42 -0.32 -10.54 -3.79
N MET A 43 -0.67 -9.26 -3.90
CA MET A 43 -2.02 -8.81 -4.25
C MET A 43 -2.50 -9.39 -5.59
N ARG A 44 -1.61 -9.54 -6.57
CA ARG A 44 -1.93 -10.16 -7.87
C ARG A 44 -2.20 -11.66 -7.75
N LYS A 45 -1.45 -12.37 -6.90
CA LYS A 45 -1.61 -13.81 -6.66
C LYS A 45 -2.83 -14.14 -5.82
N VAL A 46 -3.23 -13.24 -4.92
CA VAL A 46 -4.32 -13.48 -3.97
C VAL A 46 -5.67 -12.94 -4.44
N MET A 47 -5.71 -12.11 -5.49
CA MET A 47 -6.95 -11.58 -6.07
C MET A 47 -7.07 -11.91 -7.56
N THR A 48 -8.26 -12.33 -7.98
CA THR A 48 -8.58 -12.44 -9.41
C THR A 48 -8.64 -11.06 -10.08
N PRO A 49 -8.38 -10.95 -11.40
CA PRO A 49 -8.51 -9.69 -12.13
C PRO A 49 -9.91 -9.08 -11.99
N GLU A 50 -10.96 -9.91 -11.96
CA GLU A 50 -12.35 -9.50 -11.77
C GLU A 50 -12.60 -8.86 -10.39
N ALA A 51 -12.09 -9.48 -9.32
CA ALA A 51 -12.20 -8.94 -7.97
C ALA A 51 -11.49 -7.58 -7.85
N ARG A 52 -10.37 -7.39 -8.56
CA ARG A 52 -9.62 -6.12 -8.58
C ARG A 52 -10.39 -5.01 -9.26
N GLU A 53 -11.03 -5.30 -10.40
CA GLU A 53 -11.86 -4.34 -11.11
C GLU A 53 -13.13 -3.97 -10.31
N ARG A 54 -13.76 -4.96 -9.67
CA ARG A 54 -14.90 -4.70 -8.77
C ARG A 54 -14.47 -3.85 -7.57
N LEU A 55 -13.35 -4.17 -6.92
CA LEU A 55 -12.82 -3.38 -5.81
C LEU A 55 -12.54 -1.93 -6.26
N ALA A 56 -11.95 -1.73 -7.44
CA ALA A 56 -11.73 -0.40 -8.01
C ALA A 56 -13.03 0.38 -8.22
N ARG A 57 -14.06 -0.25 -8.82
CA ARG A 57 -15.40 0.34 -8.98
C ARG A 57 -16.04 0.68 -7.63
N ILE A 58 -15.94 -0.21 -6.65
CA ILE A 58 -16.52 0.01 -5.33
C ILE A 58 -15.77 1.10 -4.58
N ARG A 59 -14.45 1.22 -4.75
CA ARG A 59 -13.68 2.30 -4.14
C ARG A 59 -14.13 3.68 -4.61
N LEU A 60 -14.62 3.80 -5.85
CA LEU A 60 -15.22 5.03 -6.37
C LEU A 60 -16.57 5.37 -5.71
N VAL A 61 -17.40 4.35 -5.43
CA VAL A 61 -18.74 4.56 -4.88
C VAL A 61 -18.74 4.62 -3.34
N ARG A 62 -17.93 3.77 -2.70
CA ARG A 62 -17.84 3.55 -1.25
C ARG A 62 -16.41 3.17 -0.85
N PRO A 63 -15.51 4.16 -0.68
CA PRO A 63 -14.11 3.90 -0.32
C PRO A 63 -13.96 3.25 1.07
N GLU A 64 -14.85 3.57 2.01
CA GLU A 64 -14.83 3.00 3.36
C GLU A 64 -14.95 1.47 3.36
N VAL A 65 -15.83 0.95 2.50
CA VAL A 65 -16.07 -0.49 2.40
C VAL A 65 -14.90 -1.17 1.68
N ALA A 66 -14.35 -0.53 0.64
CA ALA A 66 -13.17 -1.02 -0.05
C ALA A 66 -11.96 -1.14 0.90
N ALA A 67 -11.75 -0.14 1.77
CA ALA A 67 -10.66 -0.16 2.75
C ALA A 67 -10.79 -1.33 3.75
N LEU A 68 -12.00 -1.60 4.26
CA LEU A 68 -12.24 -2.74 5.16
C LEU A 68 -11.95 -4.07 4.48
N VAL A 69 -12.36 -4.22 3.21
CA VAL A 69 -12.08 -5.41 2.43
C VAL A 69 -10.57 -5.55 2.19
N GLU A 70 -9.87 -4.49 1.78
CA GLU A 70 -8.40 -4.51 1.61
C GLU A 70 -7.68 -4.94 2.89
N GLN A 71 -8.08 -4.42 4.06
CA GLN A 71 -7.51 -4.80 5.35
C GLN A 71 -7.74 -6.28 5.70
N GLN A 72 -8.95 -6.79 5.45
CA GLN A 72 -9.28 -8.20 5.68
C GLN A 72 -8.42 -9.12 4.80
N ILE A 73 -8.23 -8.74 3.54
CA ILE A 73 -7.38 -9.48 2.59
C ILE A 73 -5.94 -9.48 3.08
N LEU A 74 -5.40 -8.32 3.45
CA LEU A 74 -4.04 -8.18 3.96
C LEU A 74 -3.79 -9.10 5.17
N MET A 75 -4.74 -9.14 6.10
CA MET A 75 -4.66 -9.99 7.29
C MET A 75 -4.66 -11.49 6.95
N LEU A 76 -5.49 -11.90 5.98
CA LEU A 76 -5.55 -13.29 5.52
C LEU A 76 -4.26 -13.72 4.80
N VAL A 77 -3.62 -12.79 4.09
CA VAL A 77 -2.32 -12.99 3.44
C VAL A 77 -1.21 -13.14 4.47
N GLN A 78 -1.11 -12.21 5.43
CA GLN A 78 -0.08 -12.25 6.48
C GLN A 78 -0.16 -13.51 7.34
N THR A 79 -1.38 -13.97 7.65
CA THR A 79 -1.57 -15.20 8.42
C THR A 79 -1.26 -16.47 7.62
N GLY A 80 -0.95 -16.37 6.32
CA GLY A 80 -0.65 -17.52 5.46
C GLY A 80 -1.84 -18.48 5.28
N ARG A 81 -3.03 -18.12 5.77
CA ARG A 81 -4.25 -18.95 5.69
C ARG A 81 -4.92 -18.85 4.32
N LEU A 82 -4.42 -17.99 3.45
CA LEU A 82 -4.95 -17.75 2.12
C LEU A 82 -4.55 -18.90 1.18
N LYS A 83 -5.24 -20.04 1.31
CA LYS A 83 -5.07 -21.23 0.46
C LYS A 83 -5.77 -21.11 -0.90
N ARG A 84 -6.64 -20.11 -1.10
CA ARG A 84 -7.40 -19.88 -2.33
C ARG A 84 -7.43 -18.41 -2.69
N VAL A 85 -7.28 -18.14 -3.99
CA VAL A 85 -7.45 -16.82 -4.58
C VAL A 85 -8.83 -16.26 -4.21
N ILE A 86 -8.89 -14.99 -3.83
CA ILE A 86 -10.13 -14.28 -3.55
C ILE A 86 -10.81 -13.99 -4.88
N ASP A 87 -11.96 -14.61 -5.04
CA ASP A 87 -12.82 -14.50 -6.22
C ASP A 87 -13.84 -13.37 -6.06
N ASP A 88 -14.46 -12.94 -7.16
CA ASP A 88 -15.49 -11.87 -7.15
C ASP A 88 -16.65 -12.23 -6.21
N ASN A 89 -17.01 -13.51 -6.18
CA ASN A 89 -18.06 -14.01 -5.29
C ASN A 89 -17.70 -13.85 -3.80
N THR A 90 -16.47 -14.16 -3.41
CA THR A 90 -16.01 -14.00 -2.02
C THR A 90 -15.95 -12.52 -1.64
N LEU A 91 -15.48 -11.68 -2.56
CA LEU A 91 -15.49 -10.23 -2.38
C LEU A 91 -16.91 -9.73 -2.17
N LYS A 92 -17.86 -10.16 -3.00
CA LYS A 92 -19.27 -9.80 -2.94
C LYS A 92 -19.93 -10.23 -1.63
N LEU A 93 -19.63 -11.42 -1.12
CA LEU A 93 -20.12 -11.90 0.17
C LEU A 93 -19.59 -11.06 1.35
N LEU A 94 -18.32 -10.68 1.32
CA LEU A 94 -17.72 -9.79 2.32
C LEU A 94 -18.35 -8.39 2.26
N LEU A 95 -18.53 -7.87 1.04
CA LEU A 95 -19.17 -6.58 0.80
C LEU A 95 -20.61 -6.56 1.32
N ASP A 96 -21.37 -7.62 1.07
CA ASP A 96 -22.76 -7.73 1.50
C ASP A 96 -22.88 -7.77 3.03
N LYS A 97 -22.00 -8.54 3.70
CA LYS A 97 -21.89 -8.53 5.17
C LYS A 97 -21.59 -7.14 5.72
N ILE A 98 -20.56 -6.47 5.20
CA ILE A 98 -20.14 -5.13 5.68
C ILE A 98 -21.24 -4.08 5.41
N ALA A 99 -21.90 -4.16 4.24
CA ALA A 99 -22.98 -3.26 3.87
C ALA A 99 -24.25 -3.47 4.72
N SER A 100 -24.56 -4.72 5.09
CA SER A 100 -25.68 -5.07 5.97
C SER A 100 -25.46 -4.55 7.39
N GLU A 101 -24.25 -4.74 7.93
CA GLU A 101 -23.88 -4.27 9.28
C GLU A 101 -24.03 -2.74 9.41
N LYS A 102 -23.66 -1.98 8.37
CA LYS A 102 -23.89 -0.51 8.34
C LYS A 102 -25.38 -0.11 8.26
N ARG A 103 -26.28 -0.97 7.78
CA ARG A 103 -27.73 -0.67 7.72
C ARG A 103 -28.42 -0.90 9.06
N GLU A 104 -28.01 -1.90 9.83
CA GLU A 104 -28.63 -2.23 11.13
C GLU A 104 -28.38 -1.16 12.21
N ILE A 105 -27.28 -0.41 12.12
CA ILE A 105 -26.94 0.64 13.11
C ILE A 105 -27.87 1.88 13.01
N ARG A 106 -28.68 2.00 11.95
CA ARG A 106 -29.62 3.11 11.75
C ARG A 106 -31.04 2.87 12.31
N ILE A 107 -31.21 1.95 13.25
CA ILE A 107 -32.48 1.83 13.97
C ILE A 107 -32.56 2.96 15.01
N ARG A 108 -33.26 4.02 14.60
CA ARG A 108 -33.88 5.04 15.47
C ARG A 108 -34.42 4.36 16.73
N ARG A 109 -33.77 4.57 17.87
CA ARG A 109 -34.43 4.40 19.17
C ARG A 109 -35.37 5.58 19.38
N LYS A 110 -36.59 5.22 19.73
CA LYS A 110 -37.81 6.01 19.89
C LYS A 110 -37.64 7.18 20.87
#